data_AF-A0AAN1HG52-F1
#
_entry.id   AF-A0AAN1HG52-F1
#
_cell.length_a   1.000
_cell.length_b   1.000
_cell.length_c   1.000
_cell.angle_alpha   90.00
_cell.angle_beta   90.00
_cell.angle_gamma   90.00
#
_symmetry.space_group_name_H-M   'P 1'
#
loop_
_entity.id
_entity.type
_entity.pdbx_description
1 polymer ?
#
loop_
_entity_poly.entity_id
_entity_poly.type
_entity_poly.pdbx_seq_one_letter_code
_entity_poly.pdbx_strand_id
1 'polypeptide(L)'
;MRAGYLGGRSIAGLARDHHVSRGAIRTAVADLMPEHTAIEEDVPAPELPVTLDMPGKVADFLRAAGLEPAERAALDQGMTVRRGQGYTLRVPALPSVHRQLLDRCQPLDAPSAIPAQRKARREYANRVNTLGTEAL
;
A
#
# COMPACT_ATOMS: atom_id res chain seq x y z
N MET A 1 -34.87 -7.92 1.79
CA MET A 1 -33.45 -8.21 2.11
C MET A 1 -32.74 -8.96 0.97
N ARG A 2 -32.63 -10.29 0.94
CA ARG A 2 -31.88 -11.05 -0.12
C ARG A 2 -32.21 -10.64 -1.55
N ALA A 3 -33.48 -10.70 -1.95
CA ALA A 3 -33.91 -10.35 -3.31
C ALA A 3 -33.67 -8.86 -3.66
N GLY A 4 -33.76 -7.96 -2.67
CA GLY A 4 -33.49 -6.53 -2.87
C GLY A 4 -32.01 -6.24 -3.08
N TYR A 5 -31.13 -6.90 -2.31
CA TYR A 5 -29.69 -6.79 -2.46
C TYR A 5 -29.21 -7.35 -3.81
N LEU A 6 -29.68 -8.55 -4.18
CA LEU A 6 -29.38 -9.16 -5.49
C LEU A 6 -30.01 -8.40 -6.66
N GLY A 7 -31.09 -7.66 -6.42
CA GLY A 7 -31.70 -6.72 -7.38
C GLY A 7 -30.97 -5.38 -7.51
N GLY A 8 -29.76 -5.24 -6.96
CA GLY A 8 -28.92 -4.04 -7.08
C GLY A 8 -29.26 -2.91 -6.11
N ARG A 9 -30.11 -3.15 -5.10
CA ARG A 9 -30.47 -2.13 -4.11
C ARG A 9 -29.38 -2.01 -3.05
N SER A 10 -28.87 -0.80 -2.84
CA SER A 10 -27.78 -0.54 -1.89
C SER A 10 -28.19 -0.81 -0.42
N ILE A 11 -27.20 -1.11 0.43
CA ILE A 11 -27.38 -1.28 1.89
C ILE A 11 -28.14 -0.09 2.51
N ALA A 12 -27.84 1.14 2.06
CA ALA A 12 -28.51 2.34 2.54
C ALA A 12 -29.96 2.48 2.03
N GLY A 13 -30.28 1.95 0.85
CA GLY A 13 -31.66 1.88 0.35
C GLY A 13 -32.49 0.91 1.17
N LEU A 14 -31.96 -0.31 1.36
CA LEU A 14 -32.59 -1.36 2.17
C LEU A 14 -32.82 -0.91 3.61
N ALA A 15 -31.86 -0.19 4.21
CA ALA A 15 -32.01 0.37 5.55
C ALA A 15 -33.20 1.32 5.68
N ARG A 16 -33.45 2.15 4.66
CA ARG A 16 -34.57 3.10 4.65
C ARG A 16 -35.91 2.39 4.48
N ASP A 17 -35.98 1.45 3.55
CA ASP A 17 -37.22 0.68 3.26
C ASP A 17 -37.65 -0.18 4.45
N HIS A 18 -36.67 -0.73 5.17
CA HIS A 18 -36.91 -1.60 6.30
C HIS A 18 -36.88 -0.87 7.65
N HIS A 19 -36.65 0.45 7.67
CA HIS A 19 -36.55 1.27 8.89
C HIS A 19 -35.55 0.74 9.93
N VAL A 20 -34.42 0.22 9.49
CA VAL A 20 -33.37 -0.34 10.35
C VAL A 20 -32.01 0.30 10.07
N SER A 21 -31.05 0.10 10.97
CA SER A 21 -29.69 0.59 10.78
C SER A 21 -28.99 -0.15 9.63
N ARG A 22 -28.05 0.53 8.96
CA ARG A 22 -27.20 -0.09 7.92
C ARG A 22 -26.39 -1.26 8.46
N GLY A 23 -25.99 -1.21 9.73
CA GLY A 23 -25.29 -2.31 10.41
C GLY A 23 -26.16 -3.57 10.50
N ALA A 24 -27.44 -3.41 10.88
CA ALA A 24 -28.39 -4.53 10.91
C ALA A 24 -28.61 -5.13 9.51
N ILE A 25 -28.63 -4.29 8.46
CA ILE A 25 -28.68 -4.79 7.08
C ILE A 25 -27.44 -5.62 6.74
N ARG A 26 -26.22 -5.15 7.08
CA ARG A 26 -24.98 -5.90 6.82
C ARG A 26 -24.95 -7.25 7.51
N THR A 27 -25.34 -7.30 8.78
CA THR A 27 -25.42 -8.56 9.54
C THR A 27 -26.40 -9.52 8.87
N ALA A 28 -27.61 -9.06 8.53
CA ALA A 28 -28.58 -9.91 7.86
C ALA A 28 -28.16 -10.33 6.44
N VAL A 29 -27.40 -9.51 5.72
CA VAL A 29 -26.81 -9.91 4.42
C VAL A 29 -25.73 -10.98 4.62
N ALA A 30 -24.90 -10.87 5.66
CA ALA A 30 -23.90 -11.89 6.01
C ALA A 30 -24.53 -13.22 6.42
N ASP A 31 -25.59 -13.18 7.22
CA ASP A 31 -26.31 -14.38 7.66
C ASP A 31 -27.03 -15.08 6.51
N LEU A 32 -27.60 -14.28 5.59
CA LEU A 32 -28.35 -14.82 4.48
C LEU A 32 -27.43 -15.27 3.34
N MET A 33 -26.41 -14.48 2.97
CA MET A 33 -25.54 -14.63 1.79
C MET A 33 -24.05 -14.80 2.16
N PRO A 34 -23.66 -15.93 2.78
CA PRO A 34 -22.29 -16.16 3.24
C PRO A 34 -21.25 -16.18 2.11
N GLU A 35 -21.64 -16.49 0.86
CA GLU A 35 -20.72 -16.47 -0.28
C GLU A 35 -20.50 -15.06 -0.86
N HIS A 36 -21.36 -14.09 -0.54
CA HIS A 36 -21.30 -12.72 -1.09
C HIS A 36 -20.65 -11.72 -0.13
N THR A 37 -20.52 -12.05 1.14
CA THR A 37 -19.92 -11.15 2.15
C THR A 37 -18.42 -11.29 2.29
N ALA A 38 -17.81 -12.34 1.71
CA ALA A 38 -16.36 -12.46 1.61
C ALA A 38 -15.72 -11.45 0.64
N ILE A 39 -16.52 -10.70 -0.14
CA ILE A 39 -16.04 -9.80 -1.20
C ILE A 39 -16.27 -8.31 -0.86
N GLU A 40 -17.04 -7.99 0.19
CA GLU A 40 -16.91 -6.67 0.84
C GLU A 40 -15.72 -6.73 1.82
N GLU A 41 -14.53 -7.05 1.31
CA GLU A 41 -13.33 -6.44 1.86
C GLU A 41 -13.62 -4.93 1.85
N ASP A 42 -13.45 -4.29 3.00
CA ASP A 42 -13.37 -2.85 3.14
C ASP A 42 -12.25 -2.40 2.20
N VAL A 43 -12.58 -2.19 0.91
CA VAL A 43 -11.65 -1.71 -0.10
C VAL A 43 -11.19 -0.39 0.46
N PRO A 44 -9.94 -0.30 0.98
CA PRO A 44 -9.47 0.93 1.55
C PRO A 44 -9.59 1.97 0.45
N ALA A 45 -10.01 3.18 0.80
CA ALA A 45 -10.10 4.27 -0.17
C ALA A 45 -8.81 4.27 -1.02
N PRO A 46 -8.92 4.38 -2.37
CA PRO A 46 -7.79 4.19 -3.26
C PRO A 46 -6.63 5.07 -2.78
N GLU A 47 -5.51 4.41 -2.42
CA GLU A 47 -4.34 5.13 -1.96
C GLU A 47 -3.86 6.07 -3.08
N LEU A 48 -3.54 7.32 -2.74
CA LEU A 48 -2.98 8.25 -3.71
C LEU A 48 -1.46 8.07 -3.77
N PRO A 49 -0.84 8.18 -4.96
CA PRO A 49 0.61 8.15 -5.06
C PRO A 49 1.25 9.26 -4.22
N VAL A 50 2.26 8.89 -3.44
CA VAL A 50 3.11 9.80 -2.67
C VAL A 50 4.51 9.75 -3.27
N THR A 51 5.26 10.85 -3.17
CA THR A 51 6.66 10.87 -3.63
C THR A 51 7.58 10.73 -2.42
N LEU A 52 8.36 9.65 -2.37
CA LEU A 52 9.39 9.47 -1.35
C LEU A 52 10.81 9.54 -1.94
N ASP A 53 11.70 10.16 -1.18
CA ASP A 53 13.13 10.16 -1.44
C ASP A 53 13.74 8.80 -1.03
N MET A 54 14.20 8.02 -2.01
CA MET A 54 14.90 6.75 -1.80
C MET A 54 16.41 6.96 -1.90
N PRO A 55 17.22 6.53 -0.91
CA PRO A 55 18.68 6.61 -1.00
C PRO A 55 19.21 5.77 -2.17
N GLY A 56 20.21 6.27 -2.90
CA GLY A 56 20.74 5.61 -4.09
C GLY A 56 21.21 4.16 -3.86
N LYS A 57 21.81 3.86 -2.69
CA LYS A 57 22.19 2.47 -2.35
C LYS A 57 21.01 1.51 -2.24
N VAL A 58 19.84 1.99 -1.81
CA VAL A 58 18.60 1.21 -1.78
C VAL A 58 18.09 1.00 -3.21
N ALA A 59 18.07 2.07 -4.01
CA ALA A 59 17.65 1.99 -5.41
C ALA A 59 18.54 1.03 -6.23
N ASP A 60 19.86 1.09 -6.05
CA ASP A 60 20.82 0.21 -6.73
C ASP A 60 20.59 -1.26 -6.35
N PHE A 61 20.37 -1.54 -5.07
CA PHE A 61 20.06 -2.88 -4.60
C PHE A 61 18.74 -3.41 -5.20
N LEU A 62 17.69 -2.59 -5.19
CA LEU A 62 16.37 -2.98 -5.71
C LEU A 62 16.38 -3.20 -7.22
N ARG A 63 17.14 -2.41 -7.99
CA ARG A 63 17.28 -2.61 -9.45
C ARG A 63 17.94 -3.94 -9.81
N ALA A 64 18.78 -4.47 -8.93
CA ALA A 64 19.38 -5.80 -9.09
C ALA A 64 18.45 -6.94 -8.62
N ALA A 65 17.30 -6.62 -8.02
CA ALA A 65 16.36 -7.60 -7.46
C ALA A 65 15.26 -8.01 -8.47
N GLY A 66 14.69 -9.20 -8.25
CA GLY A 66 13.49 -9.66 -8.96
C GLY A 66 12.23 -8.96 -8.46
N LEU A 67 11.95 -7.77 -9.00
CA LEU A 67 10.78 -6.95 -8.66
C LEU A 67 9.54 -7.30 -9.49
N GLU A 68 8.37 -7.13 -8.87
CA GLU A 68 7.07 -7.15 -9.53
C GLU A 68 6.91 -5.96 -10.50
N PRO A 69 5.98 -6.02 -11.46
CA PRO A 69 5.79 -4.95 -12.45
C PRO A 69 5.56 -3.56 -11.84
N ALA A 70 4.74 -3.46 -10.78
CA ALA A 70 4.44 -2.18 -10.13
C ALA A 70 5.65 -1.59 -9.37
N GLU A 71 6.41 -2.44 -8.68
CA GLU A 71 7.66 -2.07 -8.01
C GLU A 71 8.70 -1.57 -9.03
N ARG A 72 8.85 -2.28 -10.15
CA ARG A 72 9.77 -1.89 -11.23
C ARG A 72 9.36 -0.57 -11.87
N ALA A 73 8.08 -0.44 -12.24
CA ALA A 73 7.54 0.79 -12.82
C ALA A 73 7.77 2.02 -11.91
N ALA A 74 7.62 1.86 -10.59
CA ALA A 74 7.89 2.93 -9.64
C ALA A 74 9.37 3.39 -9.67
N LEU A 75 10.32 2.47 -9.77
CA LEU A 75 11.74 2.80 -9.87
C LEU A 75 12.11 3.44 -11.22
N ASP A 76 11.46 2.98 -12.31
CA ASP A 76 11.69 3.48 -13.67
C ASP A 76 11.13 4.90 -13.86
N GLN A 77 9.99 5.20 -13.23
CA GLN A 77 9.42 6.55 -13.19
C GLN A 77 10.18 7.47 -12.22
N GLY A 78 11.08 6.92 -11.40
CA GLY A 78 11.80 7.66 -10.38
C GLY A 78 12.77 8.69 -10.96
N MET A 79 12.82 9.87 -10.36
CA MET A 79 13.73 10.95 -10.78
C MET A 79 15.01 10.95 -9.95
N THR A 80 16.16 10.79 -10.61
CA THR A 80 17.46 10.81 -9.94
C THR A 80 17.90 12.24 -9.63
N VAL A 81 18.19 12.53 -8.36
CA VAL A 81 18.76 13.80 -7.89
C VAL A 81 20.18 13.54 -7.38
N ARG A 82 21.18 14.18 -7.99
CA ARG A 82 22.59 14.04 -7.57
C ARG A 82 22.84 14.72 -6.22
N ARG A 83 23.59 14.05 -5.34
CA ARG A 83 23.92 14.50 -3.98
C ARG A 83 25.37 14.16 -3.67
N GLY A 84 26.30 15.09 -3.92
CA GLY A 84 27.73 14.84 -3.69
C GLY A 84 28.22 13.56 -4.37
N GLN A 85 28.83 12.64 -3.62
CA GLN A 85 29.29 11.33 -4.12
C GLN A 85 28.17 10.30 -4.34
N GLY A 86 26.91 10.63 -4.04
CA GLY A 86 25.76 9.74 -4.17
C GLY A 86 24.60 10.38 -4.91
N TYR A 87 23.43 9.75 -4.78
CA TYR A 87 22.19 10.27 -5.32
C TYR A 87 21.00 9.84 -4.47
N THR A 88 19.87 10.53 -4.67
CA THR A 88 18.56 10.15 -4.16
C THR A 88 17.64 9.93 -5.35
N LEU A 89 16.83 8.88 -5.32
CA LEU A 89 15.80 8.63 -6.31
C LEU A 89 14.45 9.09 -5.74
N ARG A 90 13.82 10.08 -6.36
CA ARG A 90 12.43 10.48 -6.02
C ARG A 90 11.48 9.50 -6.67
N VAL A 91 10.82 8.67 -5.86
CA VAL A 91 9.95 7.60 -6.34
C VAL A 91 8.50 8.01 -6.09
N PRO A 92 7.71 8.32 -7.13
CA PRO A 92 6.26 8.48 -7.00
C PRO A 92 5.59 7.11 -7.03
N ALA A 93 5.03 6.65 -5.92
CA ALA A 93 4.35 5.37 -5.86
C ALA A 93 3.24 5.35 -4.80
N LEU A 94 2.38 4.34 -4.87
CA LEU A 94 1.41 4.09 -3.80
C LEU A 94 2.15 3.76 -2.49
N PRO A 95 1.63 4.18 -1.32
CA PRO A 95 2.16 3.79 -0.01
C PRO A 95 2.40 2.28 0.14
N SER A 96 1.47 1.45 -0.35
CA SER A 96 1.62 -0.01 -0.45
C SER A 96 2.87 -0.44 -1.24
N VAL A 97 3.14 0.16 -2.40
CA VAL A 97 4.34 -0.12 -3.21
C VAL A 97 5.60 0.33 -2.47
N HIS A 98 5.58 1.46 -1.75
CA HIS A 98 6.71 1.87 -0.92
C HIS A 98 7.04 0.87 0.19
N ARG A 99 6.01 0.30 0.84
CA ARG A 99 6.16 -0.77 1.85
C ARG A 99 6.72 -2.05 1.24
N GLN A 100 6.19 -2.49 0.09
CA GLN A 100 6.71 -3.66 -0.64
C GLN A 100 8.19 -3.49 -1.01
N LEU A 101 8.57 -2.34 -1.58
CA LEU A 101 9.98 -2.02 -1.87
C LEU A 101 10.86 -2.04 -0.60
N LEU A 102 10.35 -1.58 0.54
CA LEU A 102 11.07 -1.66 1.82
C LEU A 102 11.25 -3.11 2.28
N ASP A 103 10.24 -3.95 2.14
CA ASP A 103 10.31 -5.38 2.50
C ASP A 103 11.35 -6.12 1.66
N ARG A 104 11.43 -5.81 0.35
CA ARG A 104 12.49 -6.36 -0.52
C ARG A 104 13.90 -5.99 -0.05
N CYS A 105 14.05 -4.90 0.69
CA CYS A 105 15.34 -4.46 1.25
C CYS A 105 15.76 -5.22 2.52
N GLN A 106 14.98 -6.18 3.03
CA GLN A 106 15.33 -6.95 4.23
C GLN A 106 16.76 -7.55 4.22
N PRO A 107 17.32 -8.04 3.09
CA PRO A 107 18.70 -8.51 3.05
C PRO A 107 19.76 -7.44 3.38
N LEU A 108 19.44 -6.14 3.21
CA LEU A 108 20.36 -5.05 3.56
C LEU A 108 20.52 -4.85 5.07
N ASP A 109 19.74 -5.54 5.91
CA ASP A 109 19.93 -5.59 7.37
C ASP A 109 20.85 -6.71 7.83
N ALA A 110 21.18 -7.66 6.96
CA ALA A 110 22.00 -8.80 7.34
C ALA A 110 23.37 -8.34 7.89
N PRO A 111 24.00 -9.11 8.81
CA PRO A 111 25.34 -8.81 9.31
C PRO A 111 26.39 -8.69 8.19
N SER A 112 26.18 -9.36 7.06
CA SER A 112 27.02 -9.32 5.87
C SER A 112 26.86 -8.04 5.03
N ALA A 113 25.79 -7.26 5.22
CA ALA A 113 25.60 -5.99 4.51
C ALA A 113 26.60 -4.95 5.01
N ILE A 114 27.11 -4.09 4.12
CA ILE A 114 28.06 -3.06 4.53
C ILE A 114 27.36 -1.93 5.33
N PRO A 115 28.06 -1.21 6.23
CA PRO A 115 27.44 -0.18 7.09
C PRO A 115 26.63 0.88 6.33
N ALA A 116 27.11 1.28 5.15
CA ALA A 116 26.43 2.26 4.32
C ALA A 116 25.09 1.76 3.74
N GLN A 117 24.96 0.45 3.45
CA GLN A 117 23.70 -0.15 3.00
C GLN A 117 22.67 -0.19 4.13
N ARG A 118 23.08 -0.64 5.33
CA ARG A 118 22.22 -0.62 6.52
C ARG A 118 21.70 0.77 6.84
N LYS A 119 22.58 1.79 6.76
CA LYS A 119 22.18 3.20 6.95
C LYS A 119 21.16 3.62 5.90
N ALA A 120 21.40 3.34 4.62
CA ALA A 120 20.51 3.69 3.53
C ALA A 120 19.13 3.02 3.68
N ARG A 121 19.08 1.73 4.03
CA ARG A 121 17.82 1.04 4.32
C ARG A 121 17.07 1.68 5.48
N ARG A 122 17.75 1.95 6.61
CA ARG A 122 17.13 2.61 7.77
C ARG A 122 16.53 3.98 7.42
N GLU A 123 17.25 4.77 6.63
CA GLU A 123 16.78 6.07 6.17
C GLU A 123 15.51 5.95 5.33
N TYR A 124 15.47 4.96 4.41
CA TYR A 124 14.26 4.68 3.63
C TYR A 124 13.11 4.17 4.51
N ALA A 125 13.39 3.24 5.43
CA ALA A 125 12.41 2.72 6.38
C ALA A 125 11.75 3.83 7.19
N ASN A 126 12.53 4.79 7.70
CA ASN A 126 12.01 5.93 8.43
C ASN A 126 11.01 6.76 7.59
N ARG A 127 11.32 7.00 6.31
CA ARG A 127 10.44 7.75 5.39
C ARG A 127 9.16 6.99 5.05
N VAL A 128 9.23 5.67 4.90
CA VAL A 128 8.05 4.84 4.67
C VAL A 128 7.18 4.78 5.92
N ASN A 129 7.78 4.66 7.10
CA ASN A 129 7.05 4.59 8.36
C ASN A 129 6.32 5.90 8.68
N THR A 130 6.83 7.06 8.26
CA THR A 130 6.13 8.34 8.42
C THR A 130 4.84 8.42 7.60
N LEU A 131 4.70 7.67 6.50
CA LEU A 131 3.44 7.60 5.73
C LEU A 131 2.27 7.07 6.56
N GLY A 132 2.54 6.22 7.56
CA GLY A 132 1.51 5.68 8.45
C GLY A 132 1.08 6.65 9.56
N THR A 133 1.78 7.77 9.73
CA THR A 133 1.51 8.73 10.81
C THR A 133 0.72 9.95 10.33
N GLU A 134 0.75 10.29 9.04
CA GLU A 134 0.01 11.44 8.47
C GLU A 134 -1.46 11.13 8.11
N ALA A 135 -1.95 9.92 8.42
CA ALA A 135 -3.31 9.46 8.08
C ALA A 135 -4.31 9.51 9.25
N LEU A 136 -4.10 10.37 10.26
CA LEU A 136 -5.01 10.59 11.40
C LEU A 136 -5.71 11.95 11.34
#